data_AF-A0A1W9H3M4-F1
#
_entry.id   AF-A0A1W9H3M4-F1
#
_cell.length_a   1.000
_cell.length_b   1.000
_cell.length_c   1.000
_cell.angle_alpha   90.00
_cell.angle_beta   90.00
_cell.angle_gamma   90.00
#
_symmetry.space_group_name_H-M   'P 1'
#
loop_
_entity.id
_entity.type
_entity.pdbx_description
1 polymer ?
#
loop_
_entity_poly.entity_id
_entity_poly.type
_entity_poly.pdbx_seq_one_letter_code
_entity_poly.pdbx_strand_id
1 'polypeptide(L)'
;MTAELPRLARAGDRHPWDWYVEEPWVTHRLIDHVPFAAEETILDPACGLCHIPTAFAARGFRAFGTDREQRTDSPLFFAEHDWLGDQALLIEHLRPLSIVMNPPFSYQDGRLVRGLAEAFVRRALGIATHKVAALLPLKWLASQSRCALFTAHPPAVYVLSERPSMPPGDQLAALGDRAYAHGKVDYAWFIWDKLWPNTDGARIHWIAPRSAEQLAEAA
;
A
#
# COMPACT_ATOMS: atom_id res chain seq x y z
N MET A 1 22.47 -5.44 -37.73
CA MET A 1 21.08 -5.14 -37.32
C MET A 1 21.09 -4.81 -35.84
N THR A 2 21.26 -3.54 -35.51
CA THR A 2 21.23 -3.03 -34.14
C THR A 2 19.78 -2.96 -33.69
N ALA A 3 19.35 -3.91 -32.87
CA ALA A 3 18.05 -3.85 -32.22
C ALA A 3 18.08 -2.68 -31.22
N GLU A 4 17.33 -1.62 -31.51
CA GLU A 4 17.08 -0.56 -30.55
C GLU A 4 16.40 -1.17 -29.32
N LEU A 5 17.06 -1.04 -28.17
CA LEU A 5 16.43 -1.31 -26.88
C LEU A 5 15.29 -0.31 -26.68
N PRO A 6 14.13 -0.72 -26.16
CA PRO A 6 13.02 0.18 -25.94
C PRO A 6 13.45 1.31 -24.99
N ARG A 7 13.16 2.56 -25.39
CA ARG A 7 13.36 3.74 -24.56
C ARG A 7 12.80 3.49 -23.15
N LEU A 8 13.64 3.66 -22.12
CA LEU A 8 13.14 3.81 -20.75
C LEU A 8 12.04 4.89 -20.76
N ALA A 9 10.91 4.58 -20.13
CA ALA A 9 9.78 5.49 -20.00
C ALA A 9 10.27 6.89 -19.63
N ARG A 10 9.85 7.90 -20.40
CA ARG A 10 10.27 9.29 -20.19
C ARG A 10 9.88 9.73 -18.78
N ALA A 11 10.69 10.57 -18.17
CA ALA A 11 10.50 11.14 -16.83
C ALA A 11 9.22 11.99 -16.65
N GLY A 12 8.28 11.98 -17.61
CA GLY A 12 7.03 12.75 -17.58
C GLY A 12 5.77 11.97 -17.18
N ASP A 13 5.85 10.64 -16.98
CA ASP A 13 4.66 9.81 -16.68
C ASP A 13 4.53 9.43 -15.18
N ARG A 14 5.43 9.92 -14.32
CA ARG A 14 5.41 9.61 -12.87
C ARG A 14 4.93 10.80 -12.05
N HIS A 15 4.12 10.51 -11.03
CA HIS A 15 3.74 11.52 -10.06
C HIS A 15 4.97 11.96 -9.24
N PRO A 16 5.16 13.27 -8.96
CA PRO A 16 6.33 13.77 -8.21
C PRO A 16 6.47 13.19 -6.80
N TRP A 17 5.36 12.72 -6.22
CA TRP A 17 5.30 12.11 -4.89
C TRP A 17 5.05 10.60 -4.90
N ASP A 18 5.14 9.93 -6.05
CA ASP A 18 4.71 8.52 -6.20
C ASP A 18 3.31 8.26 -5.60
N TRP A 19 2.38 9.20 -5.79
CA TRP A 19 0.99 9.06 -5.34
C TRP A 19 0.20 8.25 -6.36
N TYR A 20 0.09 6.95 -6.11
CA TYR A 20 -0.64 6.01 -6.94
C TYR A 20 -1.84 5.49 -6.16
N VAL A 21 -3.01 5.50 -6.78
CA VAL A 21 -4.26 5.15 -6.10
C VAL A 21 -4.65 3.72 -6.44
N GLU A 22 -4.73 2.86 -5.41
CA GLU A 22 -5.18 1.49 -5.53
C GLU A 22 -6.68 1.37 -5.83
N GLU A 23 -7.07 0.34 -6.58
CA GLU A 23 -8.49 0.00 -6.74
C GLU A 23 -9.10 -0.46 -5.41
N PRO A 24 -10.37 -0.11 -5.11
CA PRO A 24 -11.03 -0.51 -3.86
C PRO A 24 -11.01 -2.02 -3.57
N TRP A 25 -11.12 -2.86 -4.61
CA TRP A 25 -11.14 -4.32 -4.45
C TRP A 25 -9.85 -4.85 -3.80
N VAL A 26 -8.71 -4.18 -4.00
CA VAL A 26 -7.39 -4.64 -3.54
C VAL A 26 -7.36 -4.77 -2.02
N THR A 27 -7.92 -3.79 -1.32
CA THR A 27 -7.98 -3.79 0.15
C THR A 27 -9.07 -4.72 0.67
N HIS A 28 -10.21 -4.84 -0.01
CA HIS A 28 -11.21 -5.84 0.38
C HIS A 28 -10.65 -7.26 0.33
N ARG A 29 -9.84 -7.59 -0.70
CA ARG A 29 -9.17 -8.89 -0.78
C ARG A 29 -8.12 -9.09 0.30
N LEU A 30 -7.42 -8.04 0.73
CA LEU A 30 -6.56 -8.12 1.91
C LEU A 30 -7.36 -8.56 3.14
N ILE A 31 -8.47 -7.87 3.42
CA ILE A 31 -9.31 -8.14 4.60
C ILE A 31 -9.88 -9.57 4.56
N ASP A 32 -10.21 -10.09 3.38
CA ASP A 32 -10.71 -11.46 3.22
C ASP A 32 -9.65 -12.55 3.51
N HIS A 33 -8.36 -12.25 3.33
CA HIS A 33 -7.28 -13.25 3.40
C HIS A 33 -6.40 -13.12 4.65
N VAL A 34 -6.39 -11.96 5.28
CA VAL A 34 -5.57 -11.67 6.46
C VAL A 34 -6.51 -11.44 7.65
N PRO A 35 -6.37 -12.22 8.74
CA PRO A 35 -7.23 -12.05 9.90
C PRO A 35 -6.85 -10.78 10.67
N PHE A 36 -7.73 -9.78 10.68
CA PHE A 36 -7.64 -8.62 11.56
C PHE A 36 -8.63 -8.79 12.73
N ALA A 37 -8.19 -8.52 13.95
CA ALA A 37 -9.03 -8.54 15.14
C ALA A 37 -9.93 -7.30 15.18
N ALA A 38 -11.19 -7.47 15.59
CA ALA A 38 -12.23 -6.43 15.45
C ALA A 38 -11.93 -5.14 16.22
N GLU A 39 -11.12 -5.22 17.28
CA GLU A 39 -10.69 -4.10 18.10
C GLU A 39 -9.52 -3.29 17.48
N GLU A 40 -8.89 -3.81 16.41
CA GLU A 40 -7.77 -3.14 15.75
C GLU A 40 -8.20 -1.79 15.17
N THR A 41 -7.42 -0.75 15.51
CA THR A 41 -7.46 0.51 14.78
C THR A 41 -6.55 0.41 13.57
N ILE A 42 -7.05 0.82 12.42
CA ILE A 42 -6.31 0.86 11.17
C ILE A 42 -5.87 2.29 10.89
N LEU A 43 -4.60 2.47 10.59
CA LEU A 43 -4.07 3.75 10.12
C LEU A 43 -3.35 3.53 8.79
N ASP A 44 -3.74 4.31 7.79
CA ASP A 44 -2.99 4.45 6.54
C ASP A 44 -2.25 5.81 6.54
N PRO A 45 -0.91 5.82 6.68
CA PRO A 45 -0.14 7.04 6.71
C PRO A 45 0.20 7.64 5.32
N ALA A 46 -0.28 7.03 4.24
CA ALA A 46 -0.14 7.52 2.88
C ALA A 46 -1.49 7.40 2.15
N CYS A 47 -2.56 7.84 2.81
CA CYS A 47 -3.91 7.40 2.46
C CYS A 47 -4.43 7.91 1.13
N GLY A 48 -3.85 8.96 0.54
CA GLY A 48 -4.32 9.54 -0.71
C GLY A 48 -5.82 9.85 -0.66
N LEU A 49 -6.61 9.05 -1.38
CA LEU A 49 -8.07 9.17 -1.44
C LEU A 49 -8.83 8.40 -0.33
N CYS A 50 -8.13 7.87 0.66
CA CYS A 50 -8.68 7.06 1.76
C CYS A 50 -9.36 5.75 1.30
N HIS A 51 -8.93 5.14 0.19
CA HIS A 51 -9.49 3.85 -0.26
C HIS A 51 -9.23 2.73 0.75
N ILE A 52 -8.01 2.60 1.27
CA ILE A 52 -7.70 1.63 2.34
C ILE A 52 -8.56 1.88 3.59
N PRO A 53 -8.56 3.08 4.23
CA PRO A 53 -9.43 3.35 5.37
C PRO A 53 -10.92 3.07 5.11
N THR A 54 -11.42 3.43 3.93
CA THR A 54 -12.82 3.20 3.55
C THR A 54 -13.16 1.71 3.49
N ALA A 55 -12.30 0.90 2.89
CA ALA A 55 -12.51 -0.55 2.82
C ALA A 55 -12.55 -1.22 4.21
N PHE A 56 -11.69 -0.78 5.13
CA PHE A 56 -11.70 -1.26 6.52
C PHE A 56 -12.93 -0.75 7.30
N ALA A 57 -13.29 0.53 7.15
CA ALA A 57 -14.48 1.09 7.79
C ALA A 57 -15.76 0.35 7.34
N ALA A 58 -15.88 0.00 6.05
CA ALA A 58 -16.98 -0.80 5.51
C ALA A 58 -17.06 -2.21 6.11
N ARG A 59 -15.97 -2.70 6.71
CA ARG A 59 -15.89 -4.00 7.41
C ARG A 59 -16.00 -3.84 8.94
N GLY A 60 -16.36 -2.66 9.43
CA GLY A 60 -16.63 -2.38 10.85
C GLY A 60 -15.40 -1.98 11.68
N PHE A 61 -14.23 -1.80 11.05
CA PHE A 61 -13.03 -1.37 11.76
C PHE A 61 -13.03 0.13 12.02
N ARG A 62 -12.37 0.55 13.11
CA ARG A 62 -12.00 1.95 13.28
C ARG A 62 -10.80 2.25 12.38
N ALA A 63 -10.99 3.05 11.34
CA ALA A 63 -9.96 3.32 10.34
C ALA A 63 -9.76 4.82 10.12
N PHE A 64 -8.52 5.22 9.88
CA PHE A 64 -8.14 6.60 9.63
C PHE A 64 -7.04 6.67 8.57
N GLY A 65 -7.01 7.78 7.84
CA GLY A 65 -5.95 8.11 6.89
C GLY A 65 -5.21 9.38 7.29
N THR A 66 -3.90 9.41 7.08
CA THR A 66 -3.13 10.66 6.97
C THR A 66 -2.37 10.63 5.66
N ASP A 67 -2.05 11.79 5.11
CA ASP A 67 -1.18 11.91 3.94
C ASP A 67 -0.32 13.16 4.10
N ARG A 68 0.74 13.29 3.32
CA ARG A 68 1.56 14.51 3.29
C ARG A 68 0.75 15.74 2.87
N GLU A 69 -0.28 15.53 2.05
CA GLU A 69 -1.14 16.58 1.48
C GLU A 69 -2.62 16.21 1.64
N GLN A 70 -3.49 17.19 1.84
CA GLN A 70 -4.95 17.00 1.85
C GLN A 70 -5.45 16.64 0.44
N ARG A 71 -5.61 15.34 0.17
CA ARG A 71 -5.98 14.81 -1.15
C ARG A 71 -7.45 14.41 -1.32
N THR A 72 -8.21 14.41 -0.23
CA THR A 72 -9.61 13.98 -0.19
C THR A 72 -10.37 14.77 0.87
N ASP A 73 -11.69 14.86 0.73
CA ASP A 73 -12.61 15.39 1.74
C ASP A 73 -13.25 14.28 2.59
N SER A 74 -12.81 13.03 2.41
CA SER A 74 -13.31 11.88 3.16
C SER A 74 -13.28 12.14 4.67
N PRO A 75 -14.35 11.80 5.42
CA PRO A 75 -14.37 11.95 6.88
C PRO A 75 -13.39 11.01 7.60
N LEU A 76 -12.79 10.05 6.88
CA LEU A 76 -11.74 9.18 7.40
C LEU A 76 -10.35 9.80 7.28
N PHE A 77 -10.19 10.90 6.53
CA PHE A 77 -8.95 11.66 6.49
C PHE A 77 -8.80 12.44 7.80
N PHE A 78 -7.75 12.13 8.54
CA PHE A 78 -7.50 12.65 9.87
C PHE A 78 -6.70 13.95 9.84
N ALA A 79 -5.57 13.98 9.12
CA ALA A 79 -4.69 15.14 9.07
C ALA A 79 -3.64 15.04 7.95
N GLU A 80 -3.13 16.20 7.53
CA GLU A 80 -1.83 16.29 6.84
C GLU A 80 -0.70 15.93 7.81
N HIS A 81 0.16 15.01 7.41
CA HIS A 81 1.25 14.50 8.25
C HIS A 81 2.43 14.00 7.42
N ASP A 82 3.63 14.47 7.74
CA ASP A 82 4.85 13.91 7.16
C ASP A 82 5.20 12.61 7.89
N TRP A 83 4.85 11.47 7.29
CA TRP A 83 5.13 10.16 7.88
C TRP A 83 6.62 9.88 8.09
N LEU A 84 7.57 10.59 7.49
CA LEU A 84 9.00 10.39 7.80
C LEU A 84 9.60 11.58 8.55
N GLY A 85 8.78 12.55 8.96
CA GLY A 85 9.19 13.71 9.74
C GLY A 85 9.34 13.42 11.23
N ASP A 86 9.77 14.45 11.97
CA ASP A 86 10.03 14.39 13.41
C ASP A 86 8.77 14.53 14.28
N GLN A 87 7.60 14.72 13.67
CA GLN A 87 6.32 14.86 14.37
C GLN A 87 5.67 13.49 14.57
N ALA A 88 4.93 13.33 15.66
CA ALA A 88 4.12 12.14 15.93
C ALA A 88 2.71 12.56 16.33
N LEU A 89 1.70 11.96 15.69
CA LEU A 89 0.31 12.19 16.02
C LEU A 89 -0.16 11.27 17.16
N LEU A 90 -1.17 11.70 17.92
CA LEU A 90 -1.77 10.87 18.98
C LEU A 90 -2.33 9.54 18.43
N ILE A 91 -2.79 9.55 17.18
CA ILE A 91 -3.30 8.34 16.53
C ILE A 91 -2.24 7.22 16.40
N GLU A 92 -0.97 7.57 16.28
CA GLU A 92 0.16 6.62 16.23
C GLU A 92 0.37 5.89 17.57
N HIS A 93 -0.19 6.44 18.65
CA HIS A 93 -0.09 5.87 20.00
C HIS A 93 -1.31 5.02 20.39
N LEU A 94 -2.34 4.94 19.53
CA LEU A 94 -3.51 4.11 19.80
C LEU A 94 -3.13 2.63 19.88
N ARG A 95 -3.89 1.87 20.65
CA ARG A 95 -3.72 0.44 20.87
C ARG A 95 -5.10 -0.22 20.92
N PRO A 96 -5.32 -1.35 20.23
CA PRO A 96 -4.40 -1.97 19.27
C PRO A 96 -4.36 -1.20 17.93
N LEU A 97 -3.19 -1.21 17.28
CA LEU A 97 -2.93 -0.44 16.06
C LEU A 97 -2.24 -1.29 15.00
N SER A 98 -2.85 -1.31 13.83
CA SER A 98 -2.30 -1.83 12.58
C SER A 98 -2.11 -0.72 11.58
N ILE A 99 -0.98 -0.79 10.87
CA ILE A 99 -0.63 0.15 9.81
C ILE A 99 -0.83 -0.56 8.48
N VAL A 100 -1.76 -0.06 7.66
CA VAL A 100 -2.09 -0.65 6.35
C VAL A 100 -1.97 0.44 5.30
N MET A 101 -1.11 0.26 4.31
CA MET A 101 -0.70 1.35 3.41
C MET A 101 -0.38 0.90 2.00
N ASN A 102 -0.54 1.83 1.06
CA ASN A 102 0.09 1.83 -0.25
C ASN A 102 1.15 2.95 -0.29
N PRO A 103 2.39 2.70 0.20
CA PRO A 103 3.35 3.77 0.43
C PRO A 103 4.00 4.24 -0.88
N PRO A 104 4.49 5.50 -0.93
CA PRO A 104 5.26 5.97 -2.07
C PRO A 104 6.54 5.13 -2.25
N PHE A 105 6.85 4.76 -3.50
CA PHE A 105 7.88 3.76 -3.76
C PHE A 105 9.30 4.34 -3.70
N SER A 106 9.52 5.47 -4.36
CA SER A 106 10.86 5.94 -4.72
C SER A 106 10.96 7.43 -5.08
N TYR A 107 9.89 8.22 -5.13
CA TYR A 107 9.94 9.64 -5.47
C TYR A 107 9.32 10.54 -4.40
N GLN A 108 9.99 11.65 -4.13
CA GLN A 108 9.47 12.77 -3.35
C GLN A 108 9.90 14.08 -4.01
N ASP A 109 8.96 15.01 -4.17
CA ASP A 109 9.21 16.31 -4.83
C ASP A 109 9.94 16.17 -6.19
N GLY A 110 9.52 15.17 -6.99
CA GLY A 110 10.10 14.89 -8.30
C GLY A 110 11.50 14.27 -8.27
N ARG A 111 12.05 13.95 -7.08
CA ARG A 111 13.40 13.40 -6.90
C ARG A 111 13.36 11.94 -6.49
N LEU A 112 14.28 11.16 -7.04
CA LEU A 112 14.48 9.76 -6.64
C LEU A 112 15.03 9.70 -5.21
N VAL A 113 14.26 9.11 -4.31
CA VAL A 113 14.63 8.79 -2.92
C VAL A 113 14.85 7.28 -2.81
N ARG A 114 16.10 6.87 -2.61
CA ARG A 114 16.44 5.45 -2.45
C ARG A 114 15.97 4.95 -1.09
N GLY A 115 15.24 3.84 -1.08
CA GLY A 115 14.77 3.20 0.16
C GLY A 115 13.53 3.83 0.78
N LEU A 116 12.81 4.69 0.07
CA LEU A 116 11.62 5.38 0.59
C LEU A 116 10.57 4.42 1.16
N ALA A 117 10.08 3.47 0.36
CA ALA A 117 9.13 2.46 0.84
C ALA A 117 9.68 1.62 2.00
N GLU A 118 10.98 1.34 2.02
CA GLU A 118 11.61 0.62 3.14
C GLU A 118 11.58 1.46 4.42
N ALA A 119 11.84 2.76 4.34
CA ALA A 119 11.76 3.68 5.49
C ALA A 119 10.33 3.75 6.04
N PHE A 120 9.31 3.83 5.16
CA PHE A 120 7.89 3.76 5.55
C PHE A 120 7.57 2.49 6.33
N VAL A 121 7.95 1.33 5.79
CA VAL A 121 7.75 0.03 6.43
C VAL A 121 8.47 -0.06 7.77
N ARG A 122 9.73 0.38 7.86
CA ARG A 122 10.51 0.35 9.10
C ARG A 122 9.90 1.22 10.20
N ARG A 123 9.44 2.42 9.86
CA ARG A 123 8.72 3.28 10.83
C ARG A 123 7.44 2.61 11.29
N ALA A 124 6.67 2.04 10.36
CA ALA A 124 5.45 1.31 10.70
C ALA A 124 5.71 0.11 11.61
N LEU A 125 6.78 -0.67 11.37
CA LEU A 125 7.18 -1.77 12.25
C LEU A 125 7.54 -1.30 13.67
N GLY A 126 8.08 -0.08 13.81
CA GLY A 126 8.37 0.55 15.09
C GLY A 126 7.11 1.00 15.86
N ILE A 127 6.06 1.42 15.16
CA ILE A 127 4.87 2.05 15.75
C ILE A 127 3.71 1.07 15.93
N ALA A 128 3.44 0.23 14.92
CA ALA A 128 2.33 -0.71 14.94
C ALA A 128 2.43 -1.64 16.15
N THR A 129 1.29 -2.09 16.65
CA THR A 129 1.25 -3.09 17.73
C THR A 129 0.63 -4.40 17.31
N HIS A 130 -0.10 -4.42 16.19
CA HIS A 130 -0.68 -5.64 15.64
C HIS A 130 -0.04 -5.98 14.30
N LYS A 131 -0.40 -5.30 13.21
CA LYS A 131 0.11 -5.63 11.89
C LYS A 131 0.68 -4.43 11.15
N VAL A 132 1.64 -4.72 10.27
CA VAL A 132 2.02 -3.84 9.18
C VAL A 132 1.67 -4.53 7.88
N ALA A 133 0.90 -3.88 7.03
CA ALA A 133 0.55 -4.35 5.70
C ALA A 133 0.92 -3.28 4.67
N ALA A 134 1.86 -3.60 3.77
CA ALA A 134 2.29 -2.68 2.73
C ALA A 134 1.99 -3.25 1.34
N LEU A 135 1.22 -2.52 0.53
CA LEU A 135 0.97 -2.85 -0.87
C LEU A 135 2.15 -2.36 -1.71
N LEU A 136 2.92 -3.29 -2.26
CA LEU A 136 4.15 -2.97 -2.99
C LEU A 136 4.28 -3.85 -4.24
N PRO A 137 5.00 -3.37 -5.28
CA PRO A 137 5.29 -4.20 -6.45
C PRO A 137 6.01 -5.49 -6.04
N LEU A 138 5.66 -6.63 -6.63
CA LEU A 138 6.23 -7.94 -6.27
C LEU A 138 7.76 -7.96 -6.35
N LYS A 139 8.34 -7.24 -7.32
CA LYS A 139 9.80 -7.06 -7.47
C LYS A 139 10.48 -6.44 -6.25
N TRP A 140 9.72 -5.85 -5.31
CA TRP A 140 10.27 -5.27 -4.08
C TRP A 140 10.99 -6.31 -3.21
N LEU A 141 10.64 -7.60 -3.33
CA LEU A 141 11.35 -8.73 -2.70
C LEU A 141 12.83 -8.84 -3.14
N ALA A 142 13.12 -8.53 -4.40
CA ALA A 142 14.45 -8.71 -4.98
C ALA A 142 15.30 -7.43 -4.78
N SER A 143 15.93 -7.32 -3.60
CA SER A 143 16.83 -6.19 -3.31
C SER A 143 17.99 -6.58 -2.39
N GLN A 144 19.18 -6.08 -2.73
CA GLN A 144 20.38 -6.20 -1.91
C GLN A 144 20.22 -5.47 -0.57
N SER A 145 19.68 -4.25 -0.57
CA SER A 145 19.52 -3.46 0.67
C SER A 145 18.47 -4.07 1.61
N ARG A 146 17.36 -4.56 1.04
CA ARG A 146 16.23 -5.08 1.83
C ARG A 146 16.42 -6.52 2.29
N CYS A 147 17.48 -7.21 1.85
CA CYS A 147 17.81 -8.51 2.39
C CYS A 147 17.87 -8.46 3.93
N ALA A 148 18.50 -7.42 4.49
CA ALA A 148 18.54 -7.21 5.94
C ALA A 148 17.14 -7.01 6.57
N LEU A 149 16.22 -6.30 5.90
CA LEU A 149 14.83 -6.15 6.36
C LEU A 149 14.13 -7.51 6.41
N PHE A 150 14.18 -8.27 5.32
CA PHE A 150 13.45 -9.54 5.20
C PHE A 150 14.03 -10.64 6.09
N THR A 151 15.35 -10.65 6.31
CA THR A 151 15.98 -11.59 7.25
C THR A 151 15.65 -11.24 8.70
N ALA A 152 15.64 -9.96 9.08
CA ALA A 152 15.29 -9.54 10.44
C ALA A 152 13.79 -9.64 10.73
N HIS A 153 12.95 -9.37 9.73
CA HIS A 153 11.50 -9.37 9.82
C HIS A 153 10.90 -10.09 8.59
N PRO A 154 10.81 -11.42 8.62
CA PRO A 154 10.26 -12.16 7.48
C PRO A 154 8.76 -11.90 7.29
N PRO A 155 8.31 -11.35 6.15
CA PRO A 155 6.88 -11.09 5.92
C PRO A 155 6.13 -12.35 5.46
N ALA A 156 4.82 -12.36 5.67
CA ALA A 156 3.92 -13.12 4.81
C ALA A 156 3.59 -12.26 3.57
N VAL A 157 3.70 -12.82 2.38
CA VAL A 157 3.54 -12.14 1.10
C VAL A 157 2.29 -12.68 0.42
N TYR A 158 1.28 -11.84 0.27
CA TYR A 158 0.03 -12.17 -0.41
C TYR A 158 0.06 -11.59 -1.82
N VAL A 159 0.39 -12.44 -2.79
CA VAL A 159 0.51 -12.08 -4.20
C VAL A 159 -0.87 -11.90 -4.81
N LEU A 160 -1.12 -10.74 -5.43
CA LEU A 160 -2.34 -10.48 -6.19
C LEU A 160 -2.21 -11.15 -7.55
N SER A 161 -2.99 -12.22 -7.78
CA SER A 161 -2.96 -12.95 -9.06
C SER A 161 -3.73 -12.23 -10.17
N GLU A 162 -4.54 -11.25 -9.80
CA GLU A 162 -5.12 -10.24 -10.68
C GLU A 162 -4.33 -8.94 -10.52
N ARG A 163 -3.95 -8.30 -11.63
CA ARG A 163 -3.15 -7.07 -11.58
C ARG A 163 -4.05 -5.87 -11.35
N PRO A 164 -3.94 -5.18 -10.21
CA PRO A 164 -4.65 -3.93 -10.03
C PRO A 164 -4.08 -2.85 -10.95
N SER A 165 -4.95 -1.96 -11.41
CA SER A 165 -4.53 -0.69 -11.96
C SER A 165 -4.33 0.31 -10.81
N MET A 166 -3.21 1.04 -10.84
CA MET A 166 -2.93 2.11 -9.88
C MET A 166 -2.46 3.36 -10.62
N PRO A 167 -3.37 4.17 -11.18
CA PRO A 167 -2.98 5.40 -11.86
C PRO A 167 -2.47 6.45 -10.85
N PRO A 168 -1.69 7.44 -11.32
CA PRO A 168 -1.41 8.64 -10.55
C PRO A 168 -2.71 9.31 -10.07
N GLY A 169 -2.76 9.73 -8.80
CA GLY A 169 -3.98 10.31 -8.22
C GLY A 169 -4.46 11.58 -8.91
N ASP A 170 -3.54 12.42 -9.39
CA ASP A 170 -3.80 13.63 -10.17
C ASP A 170 -4.37 13.37 -11.57
N GLN A 171 -4.26 12.14 -12.08
CA GLN A 171 -4.74 11.76 -13.41
C GLN A 171 -6.10 11.04 -13.38
N LEU A 172 -6.62 10.68 -12.19
CA LEU A 172 -7.86 9.90 -12.07
C LEU A 172 -9.05 10.54 -12.79
N ALA A 173 -9.29 11.84 -12.57
CA ALA A 173 -10.40 12.56 -13.17
C ALA A 173 -10.30 12.60 -14.71
N ALA A 174 -9.08 12.73 -15.26
CA ALA A 174 -8.85 12.76 -16.70
C ALA A 174 -8.97 11.37 -17.35
N LEU A 175 -8.66 10.31 -16.60
CA LEU A 175 -8.72 8.93 -17.08
C LEU A 175 -10.16 8.37 -17.04
N GLY A 176 -11.00 8.81 -16.10
CA GLY A 176 -12.37 8.32 -15.94
C GLY A 176 -12.39 6.80 -15.78
N ASP A 177 -13.32 6.11 -16.46
CA ASP A 177 -13.44 4.63 -16.41
C ASP A 177 -12.16 3.90 -16.86
N ARG A 178 -11.30 4.56 -17.65
CA ARG A 178 -10.02 3.98 -18.08
C ARG A 178 -8.95 3.99 -16.99
N ALA A 179 -9.17 4.72 -15.89
CA ALA A 179 -8.26 4.78 -14.75
C ALA A 179 -7.92 3.38 -14.21
N TYR A 180 -8.92 2.49 -14.22
CA TYR A 180 -8.80 1.15 -13.69
C TYR A 180 -8.69 0.06 -14.76
N ALA A 181 -8.46 0.45 -16.02
CA ALA A 181 -8.31 -0.48 -17.11
C ALA A 181 -6.88 -1.06 -17.16
N HIS A 182 -6.77 -2.38 -17.02
CA HIS A 182 -5.59 -3.19 -17.37
C HIS A 182 -4.33 -2.90 -16.53
N GLY A 183 -4.30 -3.41 -15.30
CA GLY A 183 -3.11 -3.38 -14.44
C GLY A 183 -1.89 -4.01 -15.11
N LYS A 184 -0.76 -3.29 -15.12
CA LYS A 184 0.49 -3.70 -15.79
C LYS A 184 1.56 -4.23 -14.84
N VAL A 185 1.42 -3.96 -13.55
CA VAL A 185 2.43 -4.27 -12.54
C VAL A 185 1.88 -5.36 -11.63
N ASP A 186 2.71 -6.35 -11.33
CA ASP A 186 2.40 -7.38 -10.35
C ASP A 186 2.62 -6.81 -8.94
N TYR A 187 1.60 -6.86 -8.11
CA TYR A 187 1.62 -6.33 -6.73
C TYR A 187 1.39 -7.45 -5.72
N ALA A 188 1.83 -7.20 -4.49
CA ALA A 188 1.56 -8.05 -3.35
C ALA A 188 1.37 -7.20 -2.09
N TRP A 189 0.61 -7.75 -1.15
CA TRP A 189 0.61 -7.26 0.22
C TRP A 189 1.73 -7.93 1.00
N PHE A 190 2.59 -7.12 1.62
CA PHE A 190 3.65 -7.56 2.52
C PHE A 190 3.18 -7.37 3.95
N ILE A 191 3.00 -8.47 4.66
CA ILE A 191 2.36 -8.51 5.98
C ILE A 191 3.38 -8.91 7.04
N TRP A 192 3.49 -8.10 8.08
CA TRP A 192 4.18 -8.44 9.31
C TRP A 192 3.18 -8.46 10.45
N ASP A 193 2.91 -9.63 10.99
CA ASP A 193 2.11 -9.82 12.19
C ASP A 193 3.03 -9.75 13.42
N LYS A 194 2.83 -8.77 14.29
CA LYS A 194 3.65 -8.56 15.49
C LYS A 194 3.23 -9.45 16.65
N LEU A 195 2.01 -9.98 16.63
CA LEU A 195 1.53 -10.95 17.61
C LEU A 195 1.96 -12.37 17.23
N TRP A 196 2.03 -12.65 15.93
CA TRP A 196 2.41 -13.96 15.38
C TRP A 196 3.51 -13.81 14.31
N PRO A 197 4.72 -13.38 14.71
CA PRO A 197 5.80 -13.15 13.75
C PRO A 197 6.24 -14.47 13.11
N ASN A 198 6.59 -14.41 11.82
CA ASN A 198 7.18 -15.56 11.13
C ASN A 198 8.60 -15.81 11.67
N THR A 199 8.86 -17.00 12.19
CA THR A 199 10.15 -17.40 12.75
C THR A 199 10.93 -18.34 11.82
N ASP A 200 10.27 -18.93 10.83
CA ASP A 200 10.80 -19.92 9.89
C ASP A 200 11.04 -19.35 8.48
N GLY A 201 10.99 -18.02 8.33
CA GLY A 201 11.21 -17.32 7.07
C GLY A 201 9.93 -16.72 6.47
N ALA A 202 10.06 -16.15 5.28
CA ALA A 202 8.92 -15.51 4.61
C ALA A 202 7.96 -16.57 4.03
N ARG A 203 6.67 -16.30 4.10
CA ARG A 203 5.61 -17.17 3.54
C ARG A 203 4.98 -16.53 2.32
N ILE A 204 4.59 -17.32 1.32
CA ILE A 204 3.94 -16.82 0.11
C ILE A 204 2.54 -17.42 0.02
N HIS A 205 1.56 -16.55 -0.21
CA HIS A 205 0.16 -16.85 -0.42
C HIS A 205 -0.30 -16.23 -1.74
N TRP A 206 -1.29 -16.84 -2.38
CA TRP A 206 -1.91 -16.30 -3.60
C TRP A 206 -3.32 -15.84 -3.29
N ILE A 207 -3.61 -14.58 -3.62
CA ILE A 207 -4.98 -14.06 -3.69
C ILE A 207 -5.48 -14.35 -5.10
N ALA A 208 -6.53 -15.18 -5.19
CA ALA A 208 -7.14 -15.53 -6.46
C ALA A 208 -7.79 -14.29 -7.13
N PRO A 209 -7.85 -14.25 -8.47
CA PRO A 209 -8.57 -13.21 -9.21
C PRO A 209 -10.04 -13.11 -8.79
N ARG A 210 -10.64 -11.94 -9.00
CA ARG A 210 -12.09 -11.75 -8.85
C ARG A 210 -12.84 -12.70 -9.78
N SER A 211 -13.93 -13.27 -9.29
CA SER A 211 -14.85 -14.08 -10.11
C SER A 211 -15.59 -13.20 -11.12
N ALA A 212 -16.20 -13.81 -12.14
CA ALA A 212 -17.04 -13.09 -13.09
C ALA A 212 -18.21 -12.34 -12.41
N GLU A 213 -18.77 -12.91 -11.34
CA GLU A 213 -19.82 -12.31 -10.53
C GLU A 213 -19.32 -11.04 -9.83
N GLN A 214 -18.15 -11.10 -9.18
CA GLN A 214 -17.52 -9.95 -8.51
C GLN A 214 -17.14 -8.82 -9.48
N LEU A 215 -16.80 -9.16 -10.73
CA LEU A 215 -16.53 -8.18 -11.77
C LEU A 215 -17.84 -7.52 -12.28
N ALA A 216 -18.94 -8.28 -12.34
CA ALA A 216 -20.24 -7.76 -12.75
C ALA A 216 -20.87 -6.84 -11.70
N GLU A 217 -20.66 -7.10 -10.41
CA GLU A 217 -21.11 -6.24 -9.31
C GLU A 217 -20.35 -4.90 -9.23
N ALA A 218 -19.14 -4.84 -9.80
CA ALA A 218 -18.28 -3.67 -9.78
C ALA A 218 -18.38 -2.78 -11.03
N ALA A 219 -19.13 -3.21 -12.06
CA ALA A 219 -19.32 -2.52 -13.34
C ALA A 219 -20.63 -1.73 -13.36
#